data_AF-A0A3A4V5M9-F1
#
_entry.id   AF-A0A3A4V5M9-F1
#
_cell.length_a   1.000
_cell.length_b   1.000
_cell.length_c   1.000
_cell.angle_alpha   90.00
_cell.angle_beta   90.00
_cell.angle_gamma   90.00
#
_symmetry.space_group_name_H-M   'P 1'
#
loop_
_entity.id
_entity.type
_entity.pdbx_description
1 polymer ?
#
loop_
_entity_poly.entity_id
_entity_poly.type
_entity_poly.pdbx_seq_one_letter_code
_entity_poly.pdbx_strand_id
1 'polypeptide(L)'
;MLLTANIWADILGIVLLVVTAIIPVYFFVMNLLTGRLKERFIDYHWHFLESFHIPWDEEHPMPIRIWHWINLFAFIFFFFTGFYIRYPFFAYGRNLMRYLHYVAMYACFGAFIYRIWFMFTTDDYQNFKYSRKDLPVLLQVVQYYIGLKSHYDHISKYHVIQRGSYIVIYALIPIQAFTGFALVWPQALLGFWAGPFGGVAALAGWMRLIHTLLMRVFLMLAVTHGSLSVYEGFPSIKYFWFGIPDPLPNVHGHGDDHSGGGDHH
;
A
#
# COMPACT_ATOMS: atom_id res chain seq x y z
N MET A 1 -13.56 22.92 21.42
CA MET A 1 -12.51 22.65 20.41
C MET A 1 -12.54 21.20 19.90
N LEU A 2 -12.37 20.18 20.74
CA LEU A 2 -12.32 18.77 20.28
C LEU A 2 -13.61 18.28 19.59
N LEU A 3 -14.79 18.71 20.04
CA LEU A 3 -16.07 18.39 19.38
C LEU A 3 -16.10 18.93 17.95
N THR A 4 -15.79 20.22 17.79
CA THR A 4 -15.69 20.89 16.48
C THR A 4 -14.69 20.18 15.57
N ALA A 5 -13.51 19.83 16.09
CA ALA A 5 -12.50 19.08 15.34
C ALA A 5 -13.00 17.70 14.89
N ASN A 6 -13.77 16.98 15.74
CA ASN A 6 -14.36 15.70 15.38
C ASN A 6 -15.39 15.83 14.26
N ILE A 7 -16.25 16.87 14.30
CA ILE A 7 -17.25 17.11 13.24
C ILE A 7 -16.54 17.36 11.90
N TRP A 8 -15.56 18.24 11.88
CA TRP A 8 -14.78 18.51 10.67
C TRP A 8 -14.02 17.28 10.17
N ALA A 9 -13.43 16.49 11.08
CA ALA A 9 -12.78 15.24 10.72
C ALA A 9 -13.75 14.23 10.09
N ASP A 10 -15.02 14.22 10.50
CA ASP A 10 -16.04 13.35 9.91
C ASP A 10 -16.48 13.86 8.53
N ILE A 11 -16.70 15.17 8.37
CA ILE A 11 -17.00 15.79 7.06
C ILE A 11 -15.86 15.51 6.07
N LEU A 12 -14.62 15.82 6.46
CA LEU A 12 -13.44 15.54 5.64
C LEU A 12 -13.32 14.04 5.37
N GLY A 13 -13.61 13.20 6.37
CA GLY A 13 -13.57 11.75 6.21
C GLY A 13 -14.54 11.21 5.16
N ILE A 14 -15.74 11.78 5.07
CA ILE A 14 -16.72 11.42 4.03
C ILE A 14 -16.21 11.85 2.66
N VAL A 15 -15.70 13.08 2.53
CA VAL A 15 -15.11 13.57 1.27
C VAL A 15 -13.96 12.66 0.82
N LEU A 16 -13.05 12.31 1.73
CA LEU A 16 -11.94 11.40 1.44
C LEU A 16 -12.44 10.02 1.03
N LEU A 17 -13.50 9.48 1.65
CA LEU A 17 -14.08 8.19 1.26
C LEU A 17 -14.66 8.22 -0.15
N VAL A 18 -15.37 9.31 -0.52
CA VAL A 18 -15.87 9.50 -1.89
C VAL A 18 -14.71 9.58 -2.88
N VAL A 19 -13.68 10.38 -2.59
CA VAL A 19 -12.47 10.46 -3.42
C VAL A 19 -11.82 9.08 -3.56
N THR A 20 -11.69 8.33 -2.46
CA THR A 20 -11.12 6.98 -2.45
C THR A 20 -11.88 6.04 -3.38
N ALA A 21 -13.22 6.11 -3.38
CA ALA A 21 -14.06 5.29 -4.25
C ALA A 21 -13.93 5.65 -5.74
N ILE A 22 -13.53 6.89 -6.06
CA ILE A 22 -13.29 7.35 -7.44
C ILE A 22 -11.94 6.84 -7.97
N ILE A 23 -10.96 6.56 -7.11
CA ILE A 23 -9.60 6.16 -7.53
C ILE A 23 -9.60 4.94 -8.47
N PRO A 24 -10.28 3.81 -8.16
CA PRO A 24 -10.32 2.66 -9.07
C PRO A 24 -10.96 3.00 -10.43
N VAL A 25 -12.01 3.85 -10.42
CA VAL A 25 -12.71 4.31 -11.62
C VAL A 25 -11.79 5.19 -12.47
N TYR A 26 -11.06 6.10 -11.83
CA TYR A 26 -10.06 6.93 -12.50
C TYR A 26 -9.01 6.07 -13.21
N PHE A 27 -8.41 5.10 -12.51
CA PHE A 27 -7.41 4.23 -13.13
C PHE A 27 -8.00 3.41 -14.27
N PHE A 28 -9.21 2.88 -14.11
CA PHE A 28 -9.91 2.18 -15.18
C PHE A 28 -10.10 3.05 -16.42
N VAL A 29 -10.70 4.23 -16.25
CA VAL A 29 -10.99 5.17 -17.36
C VAL A 29 -9.70 5.63 -18.03
N MET A 30 -8.67 5.96 -17.26
CA MET A 30 -7.39 6.36 -17.83
C MET A 30 -6.72 5.24 -18.63
N ASN A 31 -6.77 4.00 -18.16
CA ASN A 31 -6.26 2.84 -18.90
C ASN A 31 -7.07 2.56 -20.16
N LEU A 32 -8.39 2.80 -20.13
CA LEU A 32 -9.26 2.67 -21.29
C LEU A 32 -8.94 3.73 -22.34
N LEU A 33 -8.89 5.01 -21.94
CA LEU A 33 -8.68 6.16 -22.84
C LEU A 33 -7.30 6.14 -23.52
N THR A 34 -6.28 5.61 -22.84
CA THR A 34 -4.91 5.52 -23.36
C THR A 34 -4.64 4.23 -24.13
N GLY A 35 -5.61 3.31 -24.24
CA GLY A 35 -5.42 2.00 -24.88
C GLY A 35 -4.64 0.98 -24.05
N ARG A 36 -4.08 1.37 -22.90
CA ARG A 36 -3.29 0.51 -21.99
C ARG A 36 -4.03 -0.74 -21.54
N LEU A 37 -5.37 -0.69 -21.44
CA LEU A 37 -6.16 -1.85 -21.06
C LEU A 37 -6.03 -2.98 -22.09
N LYS A 38 -6.08 -2.65 -23.39
CA LYS A 38 -5.87 -3.62 -24.46
C LYS A 38 -4.44 -4.16 -24.43
N GLU A 39 -3.46 -3.26 -24.37
CA GLU A 39 -2.03 -3.61 -24.35
C GLU A 39 -1.71 -4.63 -23.24
N ARG A 40 -2.29 -4.45 -22.04
CA ARG A 40 -1.99 -5.27 -20.87
C ARG A 40 -2.75 -6.58 -20.80
N PHE A 41 -4.05 -6.54 -21.07
CA PHE A 41 -4.95 -7.66 -20.82
C PHE A 41 -5.30 -8.45 -22.08
N ILE A 42 -5.06 -7.88 -23.26
CA ILE A 42 -5.27 -8.56 -24.55
C ILE A 42 -3.92 -8.89 -25.18
N ASP A 43 -3.01 -7.92 -25.25
CA ASP A 43 -1.70 -8.10 -25.90
C ASP A 43 -0.63 -8.63 -24.92
N TYR A 44 -0.98 -8.82 -23.64
CA TYR A 44 -0.10 -9.34 -22.57
C TYR A 44 1.20 -8.56 -22.36
N HIS A 45 1.21 -7.27 -22.68
CA HIS A 45 2.38 -6.41 -22.61
C HIS A 45 2.37 -5.58 -21.32
N TRP A 46 3.33 -5.85 -20.43
CA TRP A 46 3.50 -5.19 -19.13
C TRP A 46 4.92 -4.64 -18.99
N HIS A 47 5.09 -3.32 -19.11
CA HIS A 47 6.41 -2.67 -19.12
C HIS A 47 7.34 -3.00 -17.94
N PHE A 48 6.80 -3.33 -16.76
CA PHE A 48 7.64 -3.66 -15.61
C PHE A 48 8.32 -5.03 -15.76
N LEU A 49 7.66 -5.99 -16.43
CA LEU A 49 8.23 -7.32 -16.71
C LEU A 49 9.44 -7.22 -17.63
N GLU A 50 9.43 -6.25 -18.53
CA GLU A 50 10.52 -5.99 -19.48
C GLU A 50 11.72 -5.31 -18.82
N SER A 51 11.48 -4.62 -17.71
CA SER A 51 12.49 -3.77 -17.05
C SER A 51 13.37 -4.53 -16.06
N PHE A 52 12.86 -5.60 -15.43
CA PHE A 52 13.59 -6.35 -14.42
C PHE A 52 13.42 -7.86 -14.60
N HIS A 53 14.51 -8.53 -15.00
CA HIS A 53 14.57 -9.99 -15.16
C HIS A 53 14.95 -10.67 -13.84
N ILE A 54 14.17 -10.45 -12.78
CA ILE A 54 14.38 -11.09 -11.48
C ILE A 54 13.47 -12.32 -11.40
N PRO A 55 13.96 -13.50 -10.99
CA PRO A 55 13.11 -14.65 -10.72
C PRO A 55 11.98 -14.30 -9.73
N TRP A 56 10.77 -14.80 -9.99
CA TRP A 56 9.58 -14.46 -9.20
C TRP A 56 9.73 -14.77 -7.70
N ASP A 57 10.41 -15.85 -7.36
CA ASP A 57 10.72 -16.28 -5.99
C ASP A 57 11.72 -15.38 -5.27
N GLU A 58 12.69 -14.81 -5.99
CA GLU A 58 13.59 -13.79 -5.46
C GLU A 58 12.90 -12.43 -5.32
N GLU A 59 12.03 -12.07 -6.27
CA GLU A 59 11.28 -10.81 -6.22
C GLU A 59 10.26 -10.81 -5.08
N HIS A 60 9.55 -11.93 -4.90
CA HIS A 60 8.44 -12.09 -3.97
C HIS A 60 8.61 -13.37 -3.13
N PRO A 61 9.58 -13.38 -2.20
CA PRO A 61 9.86 -14.56 -1.38
C PRO A 61 8.66 -14.92 -0.50
N MET A 62 8.47 -16.22 -0.30
CA MET A 62 7.30 -16.79 0.38
C MET A 62 7.02 -16.17 1.77
N PRO A 63 8.02 -15.90 2.63
CA PRO A 63 7.75 -15.23 3.91
C PRO A 63 7.07 -13.86 3.73
N ILE A 64 7.52 -13.03 2.78
CA ILE A 64 6.92 -11.71 2.52
C ILE A 64 5.45 -11.86 2.10
N ARG A 65 5.15 -12.85 1.24
CA ARG A 65 3.79 -13.12 0.78
C ARG A 65 2.86 -13.53 1.92
N ILE A 66 3.29 -14.44 2.80
CA ILE A 66 2.49 -14.88 3.95
C ILE A 66 2.17 -13.68 4.87
N TRP A 67 3.18 -12.89 5.22
CA TRP A 67 2.99 -11.74 6.10
C TRP A 67 2.15 -10.63 5.47
N HIS A 68 2.22 -10.47 4.15
CA HIS A 68 1.31 -9.58 3.43
C HIS A 68 -0.14 -10.07 3.53
N TRP A 69 -0.42 -11.37 3.37
CA TRP A 69 -1.76 -11.92 3.55
C TRP A 69 -2.31 -11.67 4.96
N ILE A 70 -1.49 -11.90 6.00
CA ILE A 70 -1.85 -11.60 7.39
C ILE A 70 -2.23 -10.13 7.54
N ASN A 71 -1.42 -9.21 7.00
CA ASN A 71 -1.69 -7.78 7.02
C ASN A 71 -2.96 -7.43 6.24
N LEU A 72 -3.14 -7.95 5.03
CA LEU A 72 -4.32 -7.70 4.20
C LEU A 72 -5.61 -8.05 4.95
N PHE A 73 -5.68 -9.25 5.52
CA PHE A 73 -6.84 -9.65 6.32
C PHE A 73 -7.00 -8.77 7.56
N ALA A 74 -5.91 -8.46 8.27
CA ALA A 74 -5.97 -7.56 9.42
C ALA A 74 -6.52 -6.17 9.04
N PHE A 75 -6.10 -5.59 7.91
CA PHE A 75 -6.62 -4.32 7.40
C PHE A 75 -8.11 -4.40 7.05
N ILE A 76 -8.57 -5.47 6.41
CA ILE A 76 -10.00 -5.68 6.15
C ILE A 76 -10.79 -5.68 7.47
N PHE A 77 -10.31 -6.43 8.48
CA PHE A 77 -10.93 -6.44 9.81
C PHE A 77 -10.87 -5.06 10.48
N PHE A 78 -9.76 -4.33 10.39
CA PHE A 78 -9.63 -2.99 10.98
C PHE A 78 -10.59 -1.99 10.36
N PHE A 79 -10.72 -1.96 9.05
CA PHE A 79 -11.66 -1.06 8.39
C PHE A 79 -13.09 -1.40 8.81
N PHE A 80 -13.49 -2.66 8.71
CA PHE A 80 -14.83 -3.08 9.08
C PHE A 80 -15.16 -2.78 10.55
N THR A 81 -14.34 -3.27 11.48
CA THR A 81 -14.56 -3.09 12.93
C THR A 81 -14.37 -1.63 13.36
N GLY A 82 -13.38 -0.92 12.80
CA GLY A 82 -13.08 0.47 13.11
C GLY A 82 -14.17 1.43 12.67
N PHE A 83 -14.69 1.26 11.45
CA PHE A 83 -15.87 2.00 10.99
C PHE A 83 -17.08 1.69 11.87
N TYR A 84 -17.32 0.42 12.20
CA TYR A 84 -18.45 0.06 13.07
C TYR A 84 -18.33 0.68 14.48
N ILE A 85 -17.14 0.71 15.08
CA ILE A 85 -16.91 1.30 16.41
C ILE A 85 -17.22 2.80 16.42
N ARG A 86 -16.97 3.51 15.32
CA ARG A 86 -17.25 4.94 15.14
C ARG A 86 -18.70 5.20 14.72
N TYR A 87 -19.20 4.47 13.73
CA TYR A 87 -20.53 4.57 13.13
C TYR A 87 -21.21 3.20 13.20
N PRO A 88 -21.95 2.90 14.27
CA PRO A 88 -22.64 1.62 14.39
C PRO A 88 -23.73 1.50 13.31
N PHE A 89 -23.55 0.58 12.35
CA PHE A 89 -24.49 0.38 11.24
C PHE A 89 -25.42 -0.83 11.42
N PHE A 90 -25.28 -1.59 12.51
CA PHE A 90 -26.24 -2.61 12.97
C PHE A 90 -26.39 -2.54 14.49
N ALA A 91 -27.55 -2.95 15.01
CA ALA A 91 -27.83 -2.97 16.43
C ALA A 91 -27.05 -4.08 17.16
N TYR A 92 -26.56 -3.77 18.36
CA TYR A 92 -25.78 -4.69 19.22
C TYR A 92 -24.43 -5.15 18.61
N GLY A 93 -23.57 -5.78 19.40
CA GLY A 93 -22.29 -6.32 18.89
C GLY A 93 -21.08 -5.38 18.93
N ARG A 94 -21.22 -4.15 19.44
CA ARG A 94 -20.07 -3.22 19.61
C ARG A 94 -18.94 -3.77 20.46
N ASN A 95 -19.24 -4.56 21.49
CA ASN A 95 -18.21 -5.20 22.29
C ASN A 95 -17.46 -6.28 21.49
N LEU A 96 -18.18 -7.11 20.72
CA LEU A 96 -17.56 -8.09 19.82
C LEU A 96 -16.64 -7.40 18.81
N MET A 97 -17.11 -6.34 18.16
CA MET A 97 -16.31 -5.59 17.18
C MET A 97 -15.06 -4.98 17.80
N ARG A 98 -15.11 -4.53 19.07
CA ARG A 98 -13.92 -4.09 19.82
C ARG A 98 -12.95 -5.24 20.05
N TYR A 99 -13.42 -6.40 20.49
CA TYR A 99 -12.53 -7.56 20.71
C TYR A 99 -11.87 -8.03 19.41
N LEU A 100 -12.63 -8.13 18.33
CA LEU A 100 -12.09 -8.45 17.00
C LEU A 100 -11.04 -7.42 16.56
N HIS A 101 -11.31 -6.13 16.79
CA HIS A 101 -10.37 -5.06 16.51
C HIS A 101 -9.07 -5.21 17.32
N TYR A 102 -9.16 -5.57 18.61
CA TYR A 102 -7.99 -5.78 19.46
C TYR A 102 -7.19 -7.02 19.06
N VAL A 103 -7.84 -8.11 18.66
CA VAL A 103 -7.15 -9.30 18.14
C VAL A 103 -6.39 -8.95 16.86
N ALA A 104 -7.04 -8.25 15.92
CA ALA A 104 -6.39 -7.77 14.70
C ALA A 104 -5.21 -6.83 15.02
N MET A 105 -5.35 -5.97 16.04
CA MET A 105 -4.31 -5.04 16.51
C MET A 105 -3.03 -5.80 16.88
N TYR A 106 -3.12 -6.84 17.70
CA TYR A 106 -1.94 -7.63 18.08
C TYR A 106 -1.34 -8.39 16.89
N ALA A 107 -2.18 -8.98 16.03
CA ALA A 107 -1.72 -9.71 14.85
C ALA A 107 -0.94 -8.80 13.89
N CYS A 108 -1.49 -7.62 13.55
CA CYS A 108 -0.84 -6.66 12.68
C CYS A 108 0.43 -6.05 13.30
N PHE A 109 0.42 -5.78 14.61
CA PHE A 109 1.60 -5.25 15.29
C PHE A 109 2.73 -6.27 15.34
N GLY A 110 2.43 -7.55 15.58
CA GLY A 110 3.40 -8.65 15.47
C GLY A 110 3.94 -8.78 14.04
N ALA A 111 3.07 -8.71 13.03
CA ALA A 111 3.48 -8.73 11.62
C ALA A 111 4.38 -7.54 11.25
N PHE A 112 4.11 -6.36 11.81
CA PHE A 112 4.97 -5.19 11.64
C PHE A 112 6.35 -5.38 12.27
N ILE A 113 6.43 -5.88 13.51
CA ILE A 113 7.71 -6.18 14.17
C ILE A 113 8.51 -7.19 13.36
N TYR A 114 7.86 -8.28 12.92
CA TYR A 114 8.49 -9.27 12.04
C TYR A 114 9.01 -8.60 10.76
N ARG A 115 8.21 -7.74 10.12
CA ARG A 115 8.61 -7.09 8.87
C ARG A 115 9.83 -6.20 9.05
N ILE A 116 9.89 -5.45 10.15
CA ILE A 116 11.06 -4.63 10.50
C ILE A 116 12.29 -5.52 10.71
N TRP A 117 12.16 -6.58 11.51
CA TRP A 117 13.25 -7.54 11.73
C TRP A 117 13.74 -8.13 10.40
N PHE A 118 12.83 -8.67 9.58
CA PHE A 118 13.13 -9.28 8.29
C PHE A 118 13.88 -8.30 7.38
N MET A 119 13.40 -7.06 7.31
CA MET A 119 13.98 -6.01 6.47
C MET A 119 15.45 -5.73 6.78
N PHE A 120 15.85 -5.79 8.06
CA PHE A 120 17.24 -5.59 8.46
C PHE A 120 18.08 -6.87 8.33
N THR A 121 17.50 -8.05 8.54
CA THR A 121 18.24 -9.31 8.41
C THR A 121 18.55 -9.70 6.96
N THR A 122 17.75 -9.25 6.00
CA THR A 122 17.93 -9.58 4.58
C THR A 122 18.41 -8.37 3.76
N ASP A 123 18.87 -7.30 4.41
CA ASP A 123 19.24 -6.03 3.76
C ASP A 123 18.18 -5.44 2.81
N ASP A 124 16.90 -5.84 2.96
CA ASP A 124 15.80 -5.38 2.09
C ASP A 124 15.53 -3.87 2.27
N TYR A 125 16.02 -3.25 3.35
CA TYR A 125 15.96 -1.80 3.54
C TYR A 125 16.65 -1.01 2.39
N GLN A 126 17.60 -1.64 1.68
CA GLN A 126 18.30 -1.04 0.53
C GLN A 126 17.33 -0.67 -0.60
N ASN A 127 16.23 -1.42 -0.74
CA ASN A 127 15.20 -1.19 -1.75
C ASN A 127 14.39 0.11 -1.52
N PHE A 128 14.56 0.79 -0.38
CA PHE A 128 13.85 2.04 -0.04
C PHE A 128 14.76 3.28 -0.13
N LYS A 129 16.02 3.14 -0.51
CA LYS A 129 16.94 4.29 -0.61
C LYS A 129 16.57 5.20 -1.77
N TYR A 130 16.65 6.51 -1.51
CA TYR A 130 16.51 7.55 -2.53
C TYR A 130 17.87 8.02 -3.04
N SER A 131 17.92 8.34 -4.33
CA SER A 131 19.07 8.87 -5.05
C SER A 131 18.67 10.10 -5.87
N ARG A 132 19.65 10.90 -6.30
CA ARG A 132 19.39 12.06 -7.18
C ARG A 132 18.79 11.68 -8.53
N LYS A 133 18.99 10.42 -8.97
CA LYS A 133 18.41 9.89 -10.23
C LYS A 133 16.90 9.69 -10.13
N ASP A 134 16.34 9.65 -8.92
CA ASP A 134 14.90 9.44 -8.71
C ASP A 134 14.06 10.68 -9.06
N LEU A 135 14.63 11.88 -9.01
CA LEU A 135 13.90 13.12 -9.25
C LEU A 135 13.34 13.26 -10.67
N PRO A 136 14.13 13.06 -11.75
CA PRO A 136 13.56 13.09 -13.10
C PRO A 136 12.57 11.95 -13.34
N VAL A 137 12.81 10.76 -12.77
CA VAL A 137 11.90 9.61 -12.90
C VAL A 137 10.57 9.87 -12.18
N LEU A 138 10.58 10.55 -11.03
CA LEU A 138 9.36 10.95 -10.33
C LEU A 138 8.44 11.77 -11.24
N LEU A 139 9.00 12.73 -11.99
CA LEU A 139 8.21 13.53 -12.92
C LEU A 139 7.62 12.67 -14.05
N GLN A 140 8.39 11.70 -14.57
CA GLN A 140 7.88 10.76 -15.58
C GLN A 140 6.72 9.91 -15.04
N VAL A 141 6.84 9.39 -13.81
CA VAL A 141 5.78 8.61 -13.15
C VAL A 141 4.53 9.45 -12.94
N VAL A 142 4.68 10.72 -12.53
CA VAL A 142 3.53 11.63 -12.41
C VAL A 142 2.87 11.84 -13.77
N GLN A 143 3.64 12.18 -14.80
CA GLN A 143 3.15 12.35 -16.18
C GLN A 143 2.43 11.09 -16.70
N TYR A 144 2.96 9.92 -16.37
CA TYR A 144 2.38 8.63 -16.70
C TYR A 144 1.00 8.42 -16.04
N TYR A 145 0.86 8.69 -14.75
CA TYR A 145 -0.41 8.51 -14.03
C TYR A 145 -1.49 9.52 -14.41
N ILE A 146 -1.11 10.71 -14.89
CA ILE A 146 -2.05 11.69 -15.47
C ILE A 146 -2.27 11.50 -16.98
N GLY A 147 -1.64 10.50 -17.60
CA GLY A 147 -1.86 10.13 -19.01
C GLY A 147 -1.10 10.96 -20.05
N LEU A 148 -0.12 11.77 -19.65
CA LEU A 148 0.73 12.54 -20.57
C LEU A 148 1.87 11.70 -21.17
N LYS A 149 2.24 10.57 -20.54
CA LYS A 149 3.25 9.63 -21.03
C LYS A 149 2.70 8.21 -21.06
N SER A 150 3.16 7.42 -22.03
CA SER A 150 2.83 6.00 -22.16
C SER A 150 3.71 5.09 -21.30
N HIS A 151 4.92 5.51 -20.94
CA HIS A 151 5.84 4.75 -20.09
C HIS A 151 6.69 5.67 -19.19
N TYR A 152 7.37 5.06 -18.22
CA TYR A 152 8.38 5.69 -17.36
C TYR A 152 9.55 4.74 -17.12
N ASP A 153 10.72 5.31 -16.80
CA ASP A 153 11.93 4.51 -16.59
C ASP A 153 11.91 3.77 -15.25
N HIS A 154 12.23 2.47 -15.28
CA HIS A 154 12.33 1.60 -14.12
C HIS A 154 13.79 1.48 -13.67
N ILE A 155 14.17 2.27 -12.65
CA ILE A 155 15.57 2.34 -12.15
C ILE A 155 15.83 1.51 -10.89
N SER A 156 14.79 0.95 -10.28
CA SER A 156 14.89 0.05 -9.13
C SER A 156 13.66 -0.84 -9.02
N LYS A 157 13.75 -1.89 -8.17
CA LYS A 157 12.67 -2.86 -7.90
C LYS A 157 11.30 -2.22 -7.65
N TYR A 158 11.28 -1.08 -6.96
CA TYR A 158 10.06 -0.32 -6.68
C TYR A 158 10.16 1.05 -7.33
N HIS A 159 9.14 1.45 -8.08
CA HIS A 159 9.11 2.79 -8.65
C HIS A 159 9.10 3.87 -7.55
N VAL A 160 9.47 5.11 -7.92
CA VAL A 160 9.81 6.19 -6.98
C VAL A 160 8.68 6.52 -6.00
N ILE A 161 7.43 6.56 -6.48
CA ILE A 161 6.24 6.84 -5.65
C ILE A 161 5.94 5.66 -4.71
N GLN A 162 6.04 4.42 -5.19
CA GLN A 162 5.84 3.23 -4.37
C GLN A 162 6.84 3.14 -3.22
N ARG A 163 8.13 3.40 -3.45
CA ARG A 163 9.13 3.49 -2.35
C ARG A 163 8.74 4.51 -1.29
N GLY A 164 8.30 5.68 -1.72
CA GLY A 164 7.87 6.76 -0.84
C GLY A 164 6.64 6.36 -0.03
N SER A 165 5.68 5.71 -0.67
CA SER A 165 4.48 5.20 0.00
C SER A 165 4.82 4.20 1.09
N TYR A 166 5.81 3.33 0.88
CA TYR A 166 6.25 2.36 1.89
C TYR A 166 6.89 3.03 3.10
N ILE A 167 7.77 4.03 2.89
CA ILE A 167 8.36 4.79 4.00
C ILE A 167 7.27 5.50 4.81
N VAL A 168 6.29 6.11 4.13
CA VAL A 168 5.13 6.72 4.79
C VAL A 168 4.35 5.69 5.59
N ILE A 169 4.05 4.52 5.03
CA ILE A 169 3.35 3.44 5.73
C ILE A 169 4.13 2.97 6.97
N TYR A 170 5.44 2.76 6.86
CA TYR A 170 6.29 2.38 7.99
C TYR A 170 6.32 3.44 9.10
N ALA A 171 6.17 4.72 8.77
CA ALA A 171 6.05 5.80 9.76
C ALA A 171 4.65 5.89 10.38
N LEU A 172 3.60 5.67 9.58
CA LEU A 172 2.21 5.80 10.03
C LEU A 172 1.76 4.62 10.90
N ILE A 173 2.24 3.41 10.66
CA ILE A 173 1.82 2.21 11.43
C ILE A 173 2.15 2.36 12.93
N PRO A 174 3.37 2.76 13.35
CA PRO A 174 3.67 3.03 14.75
C PRO A 174 2.77 4.07 15.39
N ILE A 175 2.40 5.13 14.65
CA ILE A 175 1.51 6.19 15.16
C ILE A 175 0.09 5.63 15.34
N GLN A 176 -0.40 4.85 14.37
CA GLN A 176 -1.70 4.18 14.46
C GLN A 176 -1.74 3.17 15.61
N ALA A 177 -0.67 2.39 15.78
CA ALA A 177 -0.53 1.44 16.87
C ALA A 177 -0.50 2.17 18.23
N PHE A 178 0.32 3.20 18.37
CA PHE A 178 0.41 3.98 19.60
C PHE A 178 -0.93 4.61 19.99
N THR A 179 -1.60 5.28 19.04
CA THR A 179 -2.91 5.87 19.30
C THR A 179 -3.96 4.81 19.63
N GLY A 180 -3.90 3.62 19.02
CA GLY A 180 -4.78 2.49 19.33
C GLY A 180 -4.55 1.94 20.74
N PHE A 181 -3.29 1.63 21.09
CA PHE A 181 -2.91 1.15 22.42
C PHE A 181 -3.22 2.19 23.51
N ALA A 182 -3.01 3.48 23.24
CA ALA A 182 -3.36 4.56 24.15
C ALA A 182 -4.87 4.66 24.43
N LEU A 183 -5.72 4.17 23.52
CA LEU A 183 -7.17 4.08 23.76
C LEU A 183 -7.58 2.83 24.54
N VAL A 184 -6.74 1.80 24.56
CA VAL A 184 -6.95 0.59 25.37
C VAL A 184 -6.44 0.79 26.80
N TRP A 185 -5.25 1.37 26.96
CA TRP A 185 -4.62 1.63 28.26
C TRP A 185 -4.25 3.11 28.44
N PRO A 186 -5.25 4.00 28.54
CA PRO A 186 -5.01 5.45 28.55
C PRO A 186 -4.23 5.91 29.78
N GLN A 187 -4.44 5.33 30.96
CA GLN A 187 -3.69 5.72 32.16
C GLN A 187 -2.20 5.38 32.03
N ALA A 188 -1.88 4.18 31.54
CA ALA A 188 -0.52 3.70 31.41
C ALA A 188 0.28 4.49 30.35
N LEU A 189 -0.36 4.80 29.21
CA LEU A 189 0.32 5.40 28.07
C LEU A 189 0.18 6.92 27.97
N LEU A 190 -0.81 7.53 28.64
CA LEU A 190 -1.03 8.98 28.55
C LEU A 190 -0.82 9.70 29.88
N GLY A 191 -0.85 8.98 31.02
CA GLY A 191 -0.85 9.57 32.36
C GLY A 191 0.28 10.56 32.63
N PHE A 192 1.51 10.20 32.26
CA PHE A 192 2.70 10.99 32.57
C PHE A 192 2.73 12.38 31.90
N TRP A 193 2.14 12.52 30.70
CA TRP A 193 2.13 13.77 29.93
C TRP A 193 0.73 14.35 29.75
N ALA A 194 -0.28 13.85 30.46
CA ALA A 194 -1.67 14.29 30.31
C ALA A 194 -1.97 15.70 30.85
N GLY A 195 -1.13 16.22 31.75
CA GLY A 195 -1.35 17.50 32.44
C GLY A 195 -1.58 18.69 31.49
N PRO A 196 -0.65 18.98 30.54
CA PRO A 196 -0.81 20.06 29.56
C PRO A 196 -2.04 19.94 28.64
N PHE A 197 -2.63 18.75 28.54
CA PHE A 197 -3.75 18.47 27.63
C PHE A 197 -5.12 18.43 28.33
N GLY A 198 -5.20 18.81 29.60
CA GLY A 198 -6.46 18.80 30.36
C GLY A 198 -6.82 17.43 30.94
N GLY A 199 -5.82 16.56 31.14
CA GLY A 199 -5.98 15.25 31.77
C GLY A 199 -6.14 14.09 30.78
N VAL A 200 -6.10 12.87 31.32
CA VAL A 200 -6.03 11.62 30.54
C VAL A 200 -7.24 11.47 29.61
N ALA A 201 -8.43 11.86 30.07
CA ALA A 201 -9.64 11.78 29.27
C ALA A 201 -9.60 12.70 28.04
N ALA A 202 -9.11 13.93 28.20
CA ALA A 202 -8.99 14.89 27.11
C ALA A 202 -7.93 14.43 26.09
N LEU A 203 -6.78 13.96 26.55
CA LEU A 203 -5.72 13.44 25.68
C LEU A 203 -6.16 12.16 24.94
N ALA A 204 -6.89 11.26 25.60
CA ALA A 204 -7.49 10.09 24.95
C ALA A 204 -8.52 10.50 23.86
N GLY A 205 -9.23 11.61 24.07
CA GLY A 205 -10.09 12.22 23.05
C GLY A 205 -9.32 12.61 21.78
N TRP A 206 -8.14 13.21 21.94
CA TRP A 206 -7.24 13.52 20.82
C TRP A 206 -6.67 12.28 20.16
N MET A 207 -6.26 11.26 20.93
CA MET A 207 -5.80 9.98 20.37
C MET A 207 -6.87 9.34 19.49
N ARG A 208 -8.14 9.40 19.91
CA ARG A 208 -9.27 8.92 19.10
C ARG A 208 -9.42 9.67 17.79
N LEU A 209 -9.28 10.99 17.82
CA LEU A 209 -9.34 11.82 16.63
C LEU A 209 -8.22 11.42 15.64
N ILE A 210 -6.98 11.35 16.12
CA ILE A 210 -5.82 10.98 15.29
C ILE A 210 -6.00 9.57 14.73
N HIS A 211 -6.38 8.60 15.57
CA HIS A 211 -6.57 7.21 15.16
C HIS A 211 -7.64 7.04 14.07
N THR A 212 -8.73 7.81 14.16
CA THR A 212 -9.81 7.78 13.16
C THR A 212 -9.45 8.51 11.87
N LEU A 213 -8.63 9.57 11.94
CA LEU A 213 -8.10 10.24 10.76
C LEU A 213 -7.09 9.36 10.02
N LEU A 214 -6.14 8.76 10.74
CA LEU A 214 -5.14 7.87 10.17
C LEU A 214 -5.76 6.62 9.55
N MET A 215 -6.80 6.04 10.16
CA MET A 215 -7.54 4.93 9.55
C MET A 215 -8.03 5.27 8.13
N ARG A 216 -8.52 6.51 7.90
CA ARG A 216 -8.97 6.97 6.57
C ARG A 216 -7.80 7.15 5.61
N VAL A 217 -6.65 7.61 6.10
CA VAL A 217 -5.40 7.66 5.31
C VAL A 217 -4.96 6.26 4.89
N PHE A 218 -4.99 5.29 5.80
CA PHE A 218 -4.69 3.89 5.47
C PHE A 218 -5.68 3.31 4.46
N LEU A 219 -6.97 3.65 4.55
CA LEU A 219 -7.96 3.23 3.57
C LEU A 219 -7.62 3.76 2.17
N MET A 220 -7.28 5.04 2.04
CA MET A 220 -6.84 5.64 0.78
C MET A 220 -5.61 4.94 0.21
N LEU A 221 -4.60 4.71 1.05
CA LEU A 221 -3.39 4.02 0.65
C LEU A 221 -3.68 2.58 0.20
N ALA A 222 -4.51 1.85 0.94
CA ALA A 222 -4.87 0.47 0.62
C ALA A 222 -5.65 0.36 -0.70
N VAL A 223 -6.65 1.23 -0.93
CA VAL A 223 -7.43 1.24 -2.18
C VAL A 223 -6.57 1.68 -3.37
N THR A 224 -5.72 2.69 -3.19
CA THR A 224 -4.80 3.14 -4.25
C THR A 224 -3.80 2.05 -4.60
N HIS A 225 -3.18 1.43 -3.58
CA HIS A 225 -2.24 0.32 -3.75
C HIS A 225 -2.90 -0.86 -4.47
N GLY A 226 -4.08 -1.29 -4.01
CA GLY A 226 -4.82 -2.37 -4.65
C GLY A 226 -5.20 -2.07 -6.10
N SER A 227 -5.62 -0.83 -6.40
CA SER A 227 -5.94 -0.40 -7.76
C SER A 227 -4.71 -0.46 -8.67
N LEU A 228 -3.59 0.11 -8.22
CA LEU A 228 -2.32 0.08 -8.97
C LEU A 228 -1.81 -1.35 -9.16
N SER A 229 -1.90 -2.20 -8.13
CA SER A 229 -1.49 -3.59 -8.27
C SER A 229 -2.33 -4.33 -9.31
N VAL A 230 -3.63 -4.02 -9.46
CA VAL A 230 -4.48 -4.61 -10.50
C VAL A 230 -4.15 -4.06 -11.89
N TYR A 231 -3.97 -2.74 -12.02
CA TYR A 231 -3.83 -2.12 -13.34
C TYR A 231 -2.39 -2.07 -13.86
N GLU A 232 -1.40 -2.01 -12.98
CA GLU A 232 0.02 -1.86 -13.31
C GLU A 232 0.85 -3.11 -13.02
N GLY A 233 0.43 -3.92 -12.04
CA GLY A 233 1.20 -5.06 -11.51
C GLY A 233 0.44 -6.37 -11.51
N PHE A 234 -0.51 -6.59 -12.42
CA PHE A 234 -1.35 -7.80 -12.41
C PHE A 234 -0.55 -9.10 -12.44
N PRO A 235 0.53 -9.23 -13.26
CA PRO A 235 1.40 -10.41 -13.22
C PRO A 235 2.03 -10.63 -11.83
N SER A 236 2.52 -9.55 -11.20
CA SER A 236 3.02 -9.60 -9.82
C SER A 236 1.93 -10.03 -8.85
N ILE A 237 0.69 -9.54 -8.97
CA ILE A 237 -0.43 -10.02 -8.15
C ILE A 237 -0.62 -11.53 -8.31
N LYS A 238 -0.66 -12.05 -9.54
CA LYS A 238 -0.91 -13.49 -9.78
C LYS A 238 0.11 -14.35 -9.05
N TYR A 239 1.39 -13.99 -9.17
CA TYR A 239 2.43 -14.72 -8.46
C TYR A 239 2.35 -14.50 -6.95
N PHE A 240 2.19 -13.25 -6.51
CA PHE A 240 2.19 -12.89 -5.10
C PHE A 240 1.02 -13.54 -4.33
N TRP A 241 -0.16 -13.61 -4.93
CA TRP A 241 -1.39 -14.15 -4.34
C TRP A 241 -1.53 -15.65 -4.57
N PHE A 242 -1.33 -16.12 -5.80
CA PHE A 242 -1.64 -17.49 -6.20
C PHE A 242 -0.41 -18.35 -6.48
N GLY A 243 0.79 -17.76 -6.50
CA GLY A 243 2.03 -18.47 -6.85
C GLY A 243 2.11 -18.87 -8.31
N ILE A 244 1.32 -18.22 -9.19
CA ILE A 244 1.29 -18.51 -10.62
C ILE A 244 2.24 -17.52 -11.31
N PRO A 245 3.43 -17.94 -11.77
CA PRO A 245 4.33 -17.06 -12.49
C PRO A 245 3.79 -16.81 -13.90
N ASP A 246 3.80 -15.55 -14.34
CA ASP A 246 3.67 -15.26 -15.77
C ASP A 246 5.05 -15.53 -16.43
N PRO A 247 5.06 -16.03 -17.69
CA PRO A 247 6.31 -16.24 -18.39
C PRO A 247 7.07 -14.92 -18.49
N LEU A 248 8.30 -14.88 -17.97
CA LEU A 248 9.19 -13.75 -18.20
C LEU A 248 9.36 -13.60 -19.72
N PRO A 249 9.37 -12.36 -20.26
CA PRO A 249 9.68 -12.17 -21.67
C PRO A 249 11.01 -12.85 -21.99
N ASN A 250 10.98 -13.92 -22.79
CA ASN A 250 12.20 -14.61 -23.20
C ASN A 250 12.99 -13.66 -24.10
N VAL A 251 14.17 -13.21 -23.68
CA VAL A 251 15.12 -12.45 -24.53
C VAL A 251 15.85 -13.38 -25.53
N HIS A 252 15.21 -14.46 -25.97
CA HIS A 252 15.71 -15.32 -27.04
C HIS A 252 14.72 -15.29 -28.20
N GLY A 253 14.75 -14.18 -28.96
CA GLY A 253 13.85 -13.97 -30.08
C GLY A 253 14.16 -12.77 -30.97
N HIS A 254 15.23 -12.01 -30.71
CA HIS A 254 15.84 -11.23 -31.78
C HIS A 254 16.86 -12.16 -32.46
N GLY A 255 16.40 -12.84 -33.51
CA GLY A 255 17.23 -13.67 -34.35
C GLY A 255 18.41 -12.85 -34.87
N ASP A 256 19.60 -13.32 -34.57
CA ASP A 256 20.83 -13.01 -35.27
C ASP A 256 20.72 -13.54 -36.72
N ASP A 257 19.91 -12.88 -37.55
CA ASP A 257 19.78 -13.19 -38.97
C ASP A 257 20.75 -12.33 -39.81
N HIS A 258 22.00 -12.19 -39.38
CA HIS A 258 23.07 -11.65 -40.22
C HIS A 258 24.43 -12.29 -39.90
N SER A 259 24.57 -13.61 -40.09
CA SER A 259 25.88 -14.20 -40.40
C SER A 259 25.73 -15.50 -41.18
N GLY A 260 26.20 -15.53 -42.43
CA GLY A 260 26.25 -16.75 -43.23
C GLY A 260 26.07 -16.54 -44.72
N GLY A 261 27.04 -15.90 -45.37
CA GLY A 261 27.07 -15.74 -46.82
C GLY A 261 28.47 -15.46 -47.32
N GLY A 262 29.43 -16.30 -46.92
CA GLY A 262 30.80 -16.31 -47.40
C GLY A 262 31.13 -17.68 -47.98
N ASP A 263 31.58 -17.64 -49.23
CA ASP A 263 32.29 -18.65 -50.02
C ASP A 263 31.50 -19.76 -50.70
N HIS A 264 31.47 -19.70 -52.04
CA HIS A 264 32.23 -20.60 -52.91
C HIS A 264 32.06 -20.17 -54.38
N HIS A 265 33.11 -19.60 -54.99
CA HIS A 265 33.55 -19.84 -56.38
C HIS A 265 34.95 -19.27 -56.60
#